data_AF-A0A370KBG4-F1
#
_entry.id   AF-A0A370KBG4-F1
#
_cell.length_a   1.000
_cell.length_b   1.000
_cell.length_c   1.000
_cell.angle_alpha   90.00
_cell.angle_beta   90.00
_cell.angle_gamma   90.00
#
_symmetry.space_group_name_H-M   'P 1'
#
loop_
_entity.id
_entity.type
_entity.pdbx_description
1 polymer ?
#
loop_
_entity_poly.entity_id
_entity_poly.type
_entity_poly.pdbx_seq_one_letter_code
_entity_poly.pdbx_strand_id
1 'polypeptide(L)'
;MKRLTISMLVALGFACIGQASASIETYTVNMDGHTVVGFVGATPAEVAQAERLARNWENQRHLMLKPPSMKAVAIRQSPSIALTKAELRRAIVSAALTKEP
;
A
#
# COMPACT_ATOMS: atom_id res chain seq x y z
N MET A 1 -35.14 -45.28 4.48
CA MET A 1 -35.55 -43.90 4.84
C MET A 1 -34.32 -43.15 5.32
N LYS A 2 -33.98 -42.03 4.66
CA LYS A 2 -32.69 -41.30 4.79
C LYS A 2 -32.70 -40.39 6.03
N ARG A 3 -31.65 -40.44 6.85
CA ARG A 3 -31.45 -39.53 8.00
C ARG A 3 -30.59 -38.35 7.56
N LEU A 4 -31.14 -37.14 7.65
CA LEU A 4 -30.44 -35.87 7.39
C LEU A 4 -29.84 -35.36 8.70
N THR A 5 -28.52 -35.42 8.81
CA THR A 5 -27.74 -34.74 9.85
C THR A 5 -27.61 -33.27 9.47
N ILE A 6 -28.23 -32.40 10.26
CA ILE A 6 -28.13 -30.94 10.11
C ILE A 6 -26.82 -30.50 10.77
N SER A 7 -25.81 -30.21 9.94
CA SER A 7 -24.55 -29.60 10.38
C SER A 7 -24.77 -28.12 10.66
N MET A 8 -24.80 -27.75 11.94
CA MET A 8 -24.84 -26.37 12.40
C MET A 8 -23.47 -25.71 12.20
N LEU A 9 -23.34 -24.90 11.15
CA LEU A 9 -22.18 -24.03 10.93
C LEU A 9 -22.32 -22.78 11.81
N VAL A 10 -21.58 -22.73 12.91
CA VAL A 10 -21.37 -21.49 13.66
C VAL A 10 -20.38 -20.65 12.84
N ALA A 11 -20.92 -19.73 12.04
CA ALA A 11 -20.12 -18.68 11.44
C ALA A 11 -19.59 -17.78 12.57
N LEU A 12 -18.34 -17.97 12.97
CA LEU A 12 -17.59 -16.92 13.66
C LEU A 12 -17.47 -15.75 12.67
N GLY A 13 -18.45 -14.86 12.71
CA GLY A 13 -18.32 -13.54 12.14
C GLY A 13 -17.25 -12.80 12.91
N PHE A 14 -16.00 -12.93 12.47
CA PHE A 14 -14.98 -11.93 12.73
C PHE A 14 -15.48 -10.64 12.05
N ALA A 15 -16.27 -9.88 12.78
CA ALA A 15 -16.52 -8.50 12.45
C ALA A 15 -15.17 -7.79 12.63
N CYS A 16 -14.40 -7.69 11.56
CA CYS A 16 -13.31 -6.72 11.46
C CYS A 16 -13.94 -5.32 11.45
N ILE A 17 -14.47 -4.91 12.61
CA ILE A 17 -14.95 -3.56 12.87
C ILE A 17 -13.71 -2.69 12.95
N GLY A 18 -13.58 -1.78 11.99
CA GLY A 18 -12.52 -0.79 11.97
C GLY A 18 -11.52 -0.94 10.82
N GLN A 19 -11.97 -1.30 9.61
CA GLN A 19 -11.32 -0.71 8.44
C GLN A 19 -11.75 0.76 8.36
N ALA A 20 -11.18 1.59 9.24
CA ALA A 20 -11.03 2.99 8.90
C ALA A 20 -10.34 2.97 7.54
N SER A 21 -11.01 3.50 6.51
CA SER A 21 -10.40 3.77 5.22
C SER A 21 -9.29 4.77 5.47
N ALA A 22 -8.12 4.28 5.87
CA ALA A 22 -6.89 5.04 5.94
C ALA A 22 -6.69 5.57 4.52
N SER A 23 -6.91 6.88 4.37
CA SER A 23 -6.81 7.55 3.09
C SER A 23 -5.33 7.65 2.77
N ILE A 24 -4.79 6.58 2.17
CA ILE A 24 -3.40 6.57 1.70
C ILE A 24 -3.31 7.52 0.54
N GLU A 25 -2.59 8.62 0.75
CA GLU A 25 -2.31 9.54 -0.34
C GLU A 25 -1.34 8.86 -1.32
N THR A 26 -1.68 8.92 -2.60
CA THR A 26 -0.90 8.28 -3.66
C THR A 26 -0.34 9.36 -4.58
N TYR A 27 0.98 9.33 -4.78
CA TYR A 27 1.68 10.30 -5.60
C TYR A 27 2.47 9.59 -6.69
N THR A 28 2.42 10.12 -7.90
CA THR A 28 3.17 9.58 -9.04
C THR A 28 4.24 10.57 -9.46
N VAL A 29 5.48 10.10 -9.53
CA VAL A 29 6.63 10.86 -9.99
C VAL A 29 7.22 10.16 -11.20
N ASN A 30 7.29 10.86 -12.33
CA ASN A 30 8.01 10.38 -13.51
C ASN A 30 9.48 10.82 -13.42
N MET A 31 10.38 9.88 -13.68
CA MET A 31 11.83 10.03 -13.68
C MET A 31 12.38 9.41 -14.97
N ASP A 32 12.72 10.22 -15.97
CA ASP A 32 13.49 9.82 -17.17
C ASP A 32 13.18 8.41 -17.72
N GLY A 33 11.90 8.11 -17.98
CA GLY A 33 11.44 6.82 -18.52
C GLY A 33 10.98 5.79 -17.48
N HIS A 34 11.10 6.10 -16.20
CA HIS A 34 10.60 5.33 -15.07
C HIS A 34 9.49 6.06 -14.32
N THR A 35 8.54 5.32 -13.77
CA THR A 35 7.45 5.88 -12.96
C THR A 35 7.58 5.37 -11.54
N VAL A 36 7.60 6.28 -10.57
CA VAL A 36 7.61 5.93 -9.15
C VAL A 36 6.26 6.30 -8.55
N VAL A 37 5.63 5.35 -7.87
CA VAL A 37 4.40 5.53 -7.11
C VAL A 37 4.74 5.57 -5.62
N GLY A 38 4.54 6.71 -4.98
CA GLY A 38 4.66 6.87 -3.53
C GLY A 38 3.31 6.71 -2.85
N PHE A 39 3.21 5.75 -1.94
CA PHE A 39 2.09 5.60 -1.02
C PHE A 39 2.45 6.26 0.31
N VAL A 40 1.71 7.27 0.73
CA VAL A 40 2.06 8.10 1.89
C VAL A 40 1.10 7.81 3.03
N GLY A 41 1.67 7.53 4.20
CA GLY A 41 0.93 7.35 5.44
C GLY A 41 1.50 8.20 6.56
N ALA A 42 0.63 8.81 7.36
CA ALA A 42 1.00 9.65 8.50
C ALA A 42 0.85 8.91 9.84
N THR A 43 -0.09 7.96 9.94
CA THR A 43 -0.28 7.12 11.12
C THR A 43 0.41 5.76 10.96
N PRO A 44 0.72 5.03 12.06
CA PRO A 44 1.29 3.68 11.96
C PRO A 44 0.43 2.72 11.14
N ALA A 45 -0.90 2.84 11.23
CA ALA A 45 -1.83 2.03 10.45
C ALA A 45 -1.76 2.36 8.94
N GLU A 46 -1.68 3.65 8.61
CA GLU A 46 -1.52 4.11 7.23
C GLU A 46 -0.17 3.71 6.66
N VAL A 47 0.92 3.84 7.42
CA VAL A 47 2.26 3.41 6.99
C VAL A 47 2.26 1.90 6.69
N ALA A 48 1.69 1.08 7.58
CA ALA A 48 1.57 -0.36 7.34
C ALA A 48 0.73 -0.67 6.08
N GLN A 49 -0.28 0.15 5.77
CA GLN A 49 -1.06 0.00 4.53
C GLN A 49 -0.28 0.47 3.30
N ALA A 50 0.42 1.60 3.36
CA ALA A 50 1.29 2.09 2.30
C ALA A 50 2.37 1.06 1.93
N GLU A 51 2.99 0.43 2.94
CA GLU A 51 3.92 -0.67 2.75
C GLU A 51 3.28 -1.90 2.09
N ARG A 52 2.07 -2.29 2.52
CA ARG A 52 1.34 -3.39 1.88
C ARG A 52 1.04 -3.09 0.41
N LEU A 53 0.65 -1.85 0.09
CA LEU A 53 0.38 -1.42 -1.28
C LEU A 53 1.66 -1.42 -2.12
N ALA A 54 2.77 -0.91 -1.60
CA ALA A 54 4.07 -0.93 -2.26
C ALA A 54 4.53 -2.37 -2.57
N ARG A 55 4.47 -3.27 -1.58
CA ARG A 55 4.81 -4.70 -1.76
C ARG A 55 3.89 -5.39 -2.74
N ASN A 56 2.58 -5.14 -2.69
CA ASN A 56 1.65 -5.72 -3.64
C ASN A 56 1.93 -5.25 -5.07
N TRP A 57 2.29 -3.98 -5.25
CA TRP A 57 2.69 -3.46 -6.55
C TRP A 57 3.93 -4.16 -7.08
N GLU A 58 4.92 -4.37 -6.23
CA GLU A 58 6.14 -5.07 -6.58
C GLU A 58 5.86 -6.54 -6.94
N ASN A 59 4.98 -7.21 -6.20
CA ASN A 59 4.51 -8.55 -6.56
C ASN A 59 3.82 -8.56 -7.92
N GLN A 60 2.94 -7.59 -8.19
CA GLN A 60 2.28 -7.45 -9.49
C GLN A 60 3.29 -7.18 -10.62
N ARG A 61 4.38 -6.46 -10.36
CA ARG A 61 5.48 -6.23 -11.29
C ARG A 61 6.20 -7.54 -11.64
N HIS A 62 6.50 -8.37 -10.64
CA HIS A 62 7.08 -9.69 -10.84
C HIS A 62 6.16 -10.64 -11.61
N LEU A 63 4.84 -10.48 -11.43
CA LEU A 63 3.81 -11.24 -12.17
C LEU A 63 3.49 -10.63 -13.55
N MET A 64 4.24 -9.62 -14.01
CA MET A 64 3.99 -8.90 -15.29
C MET A 64 2.60 -8.25 -15.40
N LEU A 65 1.92 -8.02 -14.28
CA LEU A 65 0.63 -7.31 -14.20
C LEU A 65 0.80 -5.79 -14.12
N LYS A 66 2.02 -5.31 -13.93
CA LYS A 66 2.40 -3.89 -13.94
C LYS A 66 3.64 -3.66 -14.80
N PRO A 67 3.80 -2.47 -15.40
CA PRO A 67 4.99 -2.16 -16.20
C PRO A 67 6.28 -2.35 -15.38
N PRO A 68 7.33 -2.98 -15.96
CA PRO A 68 8.60 -3.20 -15.26
C PRO A 68 9.35 -1.90 -14.98
N SER A 69 9.06 -0.84 -15.75
CA SER A 69 9.59 0.51 -15.55
C SER A 69 8.96 1.27 -14.37
N MET A 70 8.03 0.65 -13.65
CA MET A 70 7.34 1.26 -12.53
C MET A 70 7.79 0.67 -11.18
N LYS A 71 8.14 1.53 -10.23
CA LYS A 71 8.47 1.16 -8.84
C LYS A 71 7.43 1.76 -7.89
N ALA A 72 7.06 1.05 -6.83
CA ALA A 72 6.26 1.61 -5.76
C ALA A 72 7.07 1.69 -4.47
N VAL A 73 6.83 2.72 -3.67
CA VAL A 73 7.51 2.96 -2.39
C VAL A 73 6.52 3.43 -1.34
N ALA A 74 6.73 3.02 -0.10
CA ALA A 74 5.98 3.55 1.04
C ALA A 74 6.72 4.73 1.67
N ILE A 75 6.00 5.81 1.94
CA ILE A 75 6.53 7.02 2.55
C ILE A 75 5.86 7.21 3.90
N ARG A 76 6.66 7.19 4.96
CA ARG A 76 6.22 7.61 6.28
C ARG A 76 6.32 9.12 6.36
N GLN A 77 5.17 9.77 6.47
CA GLN A 77 5.08 11.17 6.77
C GLN A 77 4.90 11.37 8.28
N SER A 78 5.48 12.44 8.83
CA SER A 78 5.19 12.80 10.21
C SER A 78 3.76 13.33 10.32
N PRO A 79 2.92 12.84 11.25
CA PRO A 79 1.56 13.34 11.42
C PRO A 79 1.51 14.82 11.85
N SER A 80 2.63 15.36 12.35
CA SER A 80 2.74 16.76 12.78
C SER A 80 3.17 17.72 11.68
N ILE A 81 3.65 17.22 10.53
CA ILE A 81 4.22 18.04 9.46
C ILE A 81 3.71 17.56 8.11
N ALA A 82 2.87 18.39 7.49
CA ALA A 82 2.49 18.23 6.09
C ALA A 82 3.73 18.50 5.20
N LEU A 83 4.27 17.49 4.51
CA LEU A 83 5.33 17.72 3.52
C LEU A 83 4.76 18.51 2.35
N THR A 84 5.48 19.53 1.90
CA THR A 84 5.14 20.21 0.64
C THR A 84 5.28 19.24 -0.53
N LYS A 85 4.57 19.51 -1.64
CA LYS A 85 4.66 18.69 -2.87
C LYS A 85 6.10 18.50 -3.36
N ALA A 86 6.96 19.49 -3.18
CA ALA A 86 8.38 19.42 -3.57
C ALA A 86 9.18 18.48 -2.66
N GLU A 87 8.96 18.56 -1.34
CA GLU A 87 9.60 17.68 -0.36
C GLU A 87 9.12 16.24 -0.52
N LEU A 88 7.83 16.06 -0.77
CA LEU A 88 7.27 14.74 -0.99
C LEU A 88 7.81 14.11 -2.27
N ARG A 89 7.93 14.88 -3.36
CA ARG A 89 8.60 14.42 -4.58
C ARG A 89 10.04 13.99 -4.29
N ARG A 90 10.79 14.76 -3.51
CA ARG A 90 12.17 14.40 -3.12
C ARG A 90 12.20 13.12 -2.27
N ALA A 91 11.29 12.98 -1.32
CA ALA A 91 11.18 11.78 -0.48
C ALA A 91 10.88 10.53 -1.32
N ILE A 92 9.93 10.62 -2.26
CA ILE A 92 9.59 9.53 -3.19
C ILE A 92 10.77 9.15 -4.07
N VAL A 93 11.47 10.12 -4.64
CA VAL A 93 12.67 9.88 -5.47
C VAL A 93 13.78 9.25 -4.62
N SER A 94 14.04 9.78 -3.43
CA SER A 94 15.06 9.23 -2.52
C SER A 94 14.75 7.78 -2.13
N ALA A 95 13.50 7.48 -1.78
CA ALA A 95 13.05 6.13 -1.44
C ALA A 95 13.09 5.19 -2.66
N ALA A 96 12.88 5.70 -3.87
CA ALA A 96 13.02 4.90 -5.09
C ALA A 96 14.49 4.52 -5.37
N LEU A 97 15.43 5.40 -5.02
CA LEU A 97 16.86 5.18 -5.20
C LEU A 97 17.46 4.26 -4.12
N THR A 98 16.83 4.15 -2.95
CA THR A 98 17.22 3.15 -1.96
C THR A 98 16.90 1.74 -2.48
N LYS A 99 17.82 0.80 -2.25
CA LYS A 99 17.69 -0.61 -2.66
C LYS A 99 16.58 -1.36 -1.95
N GLU A 100 16.00 -0.78 -0.91
CA GLU A 100 14.92 -1.36 -0.13
C GLU A 100 13.55 -1.05 -0.76
N PRO A 101 12.62 -2.02 -0.78
CA PRO A 101 11.22 -1.83 -1.13
C PRO A 101 10.40 -1.19 0.00
#